data_AF-A0A022LH62-F1
#
_entry.id   AF-A0A022LH62-F1
#
_cell.length_a   1.000
_cell.length_b   1.000
_cell.length_c   1.000
_cell.angle_alpha   90.00
_cell.angle_beta   90.00
_cell.angle_gamma   90.00
#
_symmetry.space_group_name_H-M   'P 1'
#
loop_
_entity.id
_entity.type
_entity.pdbx_description
1 polymer ?
#
loop_
_entity_poly.entity_id
_entity_poly.type
_entity_poly.pdbx_seq_one_letter_code
_entity_poly.pdbx_strand_id
1 'polypeptide(L)'
;MSGEDPTDVLIVGGGVAGYTTARTLRDLGYDGPVTIIEQEPSCVDHPPLSKRGLVEGTARTELELVPGGVVLPAAAHWEAARLDGQDAAARLLGRAPAPRGAAWYWTDRYGSHIEIVGNLVGEGVEIVRPGVAVFRVEGDRLVGAATVDDPMTVRAARRIIDRDVRVDRDALADPSVSLRRMLRS
;
A
#
# COMPACT_ATOMS: atom_id res chain seq x y z
N MET A 1 -7.57 24.99 -18.22
CA MET A 1 -8.26 25.64 -17.09
C MET A 1 -7.60 25.14 -15.82
N SER A 2 -6.67 25.91 -15.25
CA SER A 2 -6.11 25.62 -13.93
C SER A 2 -7.19 25.87 -12.89
N GLY A 3 -7.68 24.82 -12.24
CA GLY A 3 -8.56 24.97 -11.08
C GLY A 3 -7.80 25.72 -10.00
N GLU A 4 -8.42 26.75 -9.44
CA GLU A 4 -7.88 27.48 -8.30
C GLU A 4 -7.85 26.52 -7.10
N ASP A 5 -6.75 26.53 -6.34
CA ASP A 5 -6.63 25.69 -5.15
C ASP A 5 -7.78 26.05 -4.16
N PRO A 6 -8.29 25.07 -3.39
CA PRO A 6 -9.36 25.32 -2.43
C PRO A 6 -8.95 26.38 -1.40
N THR A 7 -9.87 27.22 -0.95
CA THR A 7 -9.55 28.23 0.09
C THR A 7 -9.37 27.60 1.46
N ASP A 8 -10.12 26.54 1.75
CA ASP A 8 -10.14 25.83 3.03
C ASP A 8 -10.28 24.32 2.80
N VAL A 9 -9.61 23.51 3.63
CA VAL A 9 -9.70 22.04 3.58
C VAL A 9 -10.18 21.50 4.92
N LEU A 10 -11.30 20.77 4.90
CA LEU A 10 -11.82 20.01 6.02
C LEU A 10 -11.59 18.51 5.79
N ILE A 11 -10.95 17.84 6.75
CA ILE A 11 -10.71 16.40 6.76
C ILE A 11 -11.53 15.78 7.88
N VAL A 12 -12.37 14.80 7.54
CA VAL A 12 -13.14 14.01 8.52
C VAL A 12 -12.45 12.66 8.67
N GLY A 13 -11.92 12.36 9.86
CA GLY A 13 -11.13 11.18 10.16
C GLY A 13 -9.64 11.51 10.37
N GLY A 14 -9.17 11.47 11.63
CA GLY A 14 -7.80 11.67 12.09
C GLY A 14 -6.94 10.40 12.08
N GLY A 15 -7.32 9.37 11.30
CA GLY A 15 -6.47 8.20 11.09
C GLY A 15 -5.23 8.48 10.22
N VAL A 16 -4.47 7.41 9.90
CA VAL A 16 -3.26 7.49 9.05
C VAL A 16 -3.53 8.23 7.73
N ALA A 17 -4.68 7.98 7.11
CA ALA A 17 -5.06 8.64 5.86
C ALA A 17 -5.26 10.16 6.05
N GLY A 18 -6.07 10.57 7.03
CA GLY A 18 -6.35 11.99 7.25
C GLY A 18 -5.12 12.82 7.65
N TYR A 19 -4.29 12.30 8.56
CA TYR A 19 -3.02 12.97 8.89
C TYR A 19 -2.06 13.02 7.69
N THR A 20 -2.01 11.95 6.90
CA THR A 20 -1.16 11.95 5.69
C THR A 20 -1.66 12.95 4.67
N THR A 21 -2.98 13.10 4.49
CA THR A 21 -3.57 14.15 3.65
C THR A 21 -3.12 15.53 4.12
N ALA A 22 -3.32 15.85 5.40
CA ALA A 22 -2.96 17.15 5.96
C ALA A 22 -1.48 17.49 5.78
N ARG A 23 -0.60 16.52 6.05
CA ARG A 23 0.85 16.67 5.86
C ARG A 23 1.21 16.85 4.39
N THR A 24 0.63 16.01 3.52
CA THR A 24 0.95 16.04 2.09
C THR A 24 0.49 17.33 1.43
N LEU A 25 -0.62 17.92 1.89
CA LEU A 25 -1.03 19.27 1.46
C LEU A 25 0.08 20.29 1.72
N ARG A 26 0.69 20.28 2.91
CA ARG A 26 1.83 21.16 3.23
C ARG A 26 3.05 20.86 2.38
N ASP A 27 3.40 19.58 2.22
CA ASP A 27 4.54 19.15 1.38
C ASP A 27 4.35 19.57 -0.09
N LEU A 28 3.11 19.68 -0.58
CA LEU A 28 2.76 20.12 -1.92
C LEU A 28 2.60 21.65 -2.07
N GLY A 29 2.80 22.42 -1.00
CA GLY A 29 2.77 23.89 -1.00
C GLY A 29 1.40 24.51 -0.72
N TYR A 30 0.44 23.76 -0.16
CA TYR A 30 -0.83 24.32 0.25
C TYR A 30 -0.68 25.15 1.54
N ASP A 31 -0.98 26.44 1.46
CA ASP A 31 -0.82 27.37 2.57
C ASP A 31 -2.15 27.72 3.28
N GLY A 32 -3.30 27.34 2.70
CA GLY A 32 -4.61 27.61 3.27
C GLY A 32 -4.91 26.86 4.59
N PRO A 33 -6.04 27.15 5.25
CA PRO A 33 -6.47 26.46 6.45
C PRO A 33 -6.72 24.97 6.19
N VAL A 34 -6.29 24.14 7.15
CA VAL A 34 -6.57 22.70 7.21
C VAL A 34 -7.16 22.38 8.57
N THR A 35 -8.38 21.86 8.61
CA THR A 35 -9.06 21.41 9.83
C THR A 35 -9.27 19.90 9.77
N ILE A 36 -8.92 19.19 10.85
CA ILE A 36 -9.20 17.76 11.00
C ILE A 36 -10.26 17.60 12.09
N ILE A 37 -11.36 16.94 11.77
CA ILE A 37 -12.37 16.48 12.73
C ILE A 37 -12.16 15.00 12.95
N GLU A 38 -12.00 14.60 14.20
CA GLU A 38 -11.84 13.20 14.60
C GLU A 38 -12.70 12.91 15.84
N GLN A 39 -13.25 11.70 15.92
CA GLN A 39 -14.13 11.29 17.02
C GLN A 39 -13.35 10.98 18.32
N GLU A 40 -12.13 10.43 18.21
CA GLU A 40 -11.29 10.04 19.34
C GLU A 40 -9.89 10.66 19.23
N PRO A 41 -9.28 11.14 20.33
CA PRO A 41 -7.90 11.63 20.28
C PRO A 41 -6.93 10.45 20.12
N SER A 42 -6.69 9.99 18.90
CA SER A 42 -5.66 8.98 18.63
C SER A 42 -4.56 9.56 17.74
N CYS A 43 -3.42 9.80 18.37
CA CYS A 43 -2.15 9.86 17.67
C CYS A 43 -1.83 8.46 17.13
N VAL A 44 -1.43 8.41 15.86
CA VAL A 44 -1.04 7.19 15.16
C VAL A 44 0.13 6.51 15.88
N ASP A 45 -0.15 5.48 16.69
CA ASP A 45 0.70 4.28 16.81
C ASP A 45 -0.03 3.15 17.56
N HIS A 46 -0.99 2.51 16.90
CA HIS A 46 -1.30 1.13 17.24
C HIS A 46 -1.01 0.29 15.99
N PRO A 47 0.20 -0.28 15.85
CA PRO A 47 0.33 -1.48 15.03
C PRO A 47 -0.74 -2.43 15.58
N PRO A 48 -1.69 -2.91 14.77
CA PRO A 48 -2.83 -3.64 15.30
C PRO A 48 -2.30 -4.91 15.95
N LEU A 49 -2.18 -4.88 17.28
CA LEU A 49 -1.97 -6.06 18.09
C LEU A 49 -3.21 -6.92 17.88
N SER A 50 -3.00 -7.96 17.08
CA SER A 50 -3.91 -9.05 16.77
C SER A 50 -5.13 -8.66 15.93
N LYS A 51 -5.38 -9.46 14.90
CA LYS A 51 -6.61 -9.54 14.10
C LYS A 51 -7.84 -9.92 14.95
N ARG A 52 -8.18 -9.13 15.97
CA ARG A 52 -9.40 -9.26 16.77
C ARG A 52 -10.30 -8.07 16.44
N GLY A 53 -11.10 -8.27 15.39
CA GLY A 53 -12.01 -7.25 14.86
C GLY A 53 -12.46 -7.53 13.44
N LEU A 54 -11.84 -8.50 12.74
CA LEU A 54 -12.30 -8.93 11.41
C LEU A 54 -13.58 -9.80 11.46
N VAL A 55 -14.19 -9.95 12.64
CA VAL A 55 -15.47 -10.64 12.84
C VAL A 55 -16.32 -9.77 13.75
N GLU A 56 -16.91 -8.71 13.20
CA GLU A 56 -18.25 -8.23 13.55
C GLU A 56 -18.63 -7.10 12.60
N GLY A 57 -19.83 -7.20 12.02
CA GLY A 57 -20.28 -6.39 10.90
C GLY A 57 -20.16 -4.89 11.17
N THR A 58 -19.31 -4.22 10.41
CA THR A 58 -19.27 -2.76 10.39
C THR A 58 -20.55 -2.24 9.77
N ALA A 59 -21.35 -1.55 10.58
CA ALA A 59 -22.46 -0.75 10.12
C ALA A 59 -21.97 0.19 9.01
N ARG A 60 -22.47 -0.01 7.79
CA ARG A 60 -22.26 0.93 6.69
C ARG A 60 -23.08 2.17 7.02
N THR A 61 -22.44 3.21 7.54
CA THR A 61 -23.00 4.55 7.41
C THR A 61 -22.84 4.89 5.93
N GLU A 62 -23.95 4.84 5.20
CA GLU A 62 -24.03 5.26 3.81
C GLU A 62 -23.82 6.79 3.80
N LEU A 63 -22.55 7.20 3.70
CA LEU A 63 -22.20 8.55 3.36
C LEU A 63 -22.60 8.69 1.88
N GLU A 64 -23.62 9.51 1.59
CA GLU A 64 -23.94 9.86 0.21
C GLU A 64 -22.70 10.47 -0.43
N LEU A 65 -22.01 9.66 -1.23
CA LEU A 65 -20.87 10.12 -2.01
C LEU A 65 -21.38 11.17 -2.98
N VAL A 66 -20.70 12.32 -3.01
CA VAL A 66 -20.87 13.30 -4.08
C VAL A 66 -20.80 12.55 -5.41
N PRO A 67 -21.73 12.76 -6.35
CA PRO A 67 -21.72 12.07 -7.64
C PRO A 67 -20.34 12.19 -8.31
N GLY A 68 -19.68 11.06 -8.52
CA GLY A 68 -18.29 10.99 -9.02
C GLY A 68 -17.25 10.47 -8.02
N GLY A 69 -17.63 10.12 -6.79
CA GLY A 69 -16.76 9.47 -5.82
C GLY A 69 -16.25 8.10 -6.29
N VAL A 70 -14.94 7.90 -6.29
CA VAL A 70 -14.32 6.60 -6.58
C VAL A 70 -14.28 5.78 -5.28
N VAL A 71 -14.94 4.62 -5.27
CA VAL A 71 -14.80 3.62 -4.20
C VAL A 71 -13.56 2.78 -4.52
N LEU A 72 -12.49 2.96 -3.76
CA LEU A 72 -11.33 2.07 -3.82
C LEU A 72 -11.60 0.83 -2.95
N PRO A 73 -11.14 -0.38 -3.35
CA PRO A 73 -11.18 -1.55 -2.49
C PRO A 73 -10.49 -1.25 -1.15
N ALA A 74 -11.15 -1.54 -0.04
CA ALA A 74 -10.63 -1.28 1.29
C ALA A 74 -9.40 -2.16 1.57
N ALA A 75 -8.21 -1.57 1.46
CA ALA A 75 -6.97 -2.21 1.85
C ALA A 75 -6.64 -1.76 3.28
N ALA A 76 -7.03 -2.55 4.28
CA ALA A 76 -6.90 -2.24 5.70
C ALA A 76 -5.45 -2.40 6.21
N HIS A 77 -4.49 -1.74 5.55
CA HIS A 77 -3.08 -1.70 5.95
C HIS A 77 -2.55 -0.26 5.98
N TRP A 78 -1.56 -0.02 6.84
CA TRP A 78 -0.99 1.31 7.09
C TRP A 78 -0.47 1.97 5.82
N GLU A 79 0.24 1.23 4.95
CA GLU A 79 0.78 1.82 3.70
C GLU A 79 -0.33 2.27 2.74
N ALA A 80 -1.43 1.53 2.61
CA ALA A 80 -2.57 1.94 1.79
C ALA A 80 -3.22 3.20 2.35
N ALA A 81 -3.50 3.24 3.66
CA ALA A 81 -4.07 4.43 4.29
C ALA A 81 -3.16 5.67 4.08
N ARG A 82 -1.84 5.49 4.20
CA ARG A 82 -0.87 6.56 3.92
C ARG A 82 -0.95 7.01 2.46
N LEU A 83 -0.91 6.08 1.50
CA LEU A 83 -0.97 6.39 0.07
C LEU A 83 -2.31 7.05 -0.32
N ASP A 84 -3.43 6.59 0.24
CA ASP A 84 -4.74 7.21 0.04
C ASP A 84 -4.76 8.66 0.50
N GLY A 85 -4.12 8.97 1.64
CA GLY A 85 -3.98 10.35 2.11
C GLY A 85 -3.14 11.23 1.16
N GLN A 86 -2.07 10.68 0.59
CA GLN A 86 -1.27 11.39 -0.42
C GLN A 86 -2.09 11.67 -1.69
N ASP A 87 -2.86 10.69 -2.15
CA ASP A 87 -3.70 10.82 -3.33
C ASP A 87 -4.84 11.82 -3.13
N ALA A 88 -5.44 11.86 -1.94
CA ALA A 88 -6.47 12.83 -1.58
C ALA A 88 -5.91 14.25 -1.64
N ALA A 89 -4.73 14.49 -1.06
CA ALA A 89 -4.06 15.80 -1.12
C ALA A 89 -3.74 16.21 -2.57
N ALA A 90 -3.24 15.30 -3.40
CA ALA A 90 -2.96 15.58 -4.81
C ALA A 90 -4.23 16.01 -5.56
N ARG A 91 -5.33 15.27 -5.37
CA ARG A 91 -6.61 15.57 -6.03
C ARG A 91 -7.22 16.89 -5.57
N LEU A 92 -7.12 17.22 -4.27
CA LEU A 92 -7.59 18.50 -3.74
C LEU A 92 -6.90 19.70 -4.39
N LEU A 93 -5.62 19.55 -4.77
CA LEU A 93 -4.84 20.58 -5.45
C LEU A 93 -4.90 20.49 -6.99
N GLY A 94 -5.89 19.76 -7.52
CA GLY A 94 -6.04 19.56 -8.97
C GLY A 94 -4.88 18.82 -9.64
N ARG A 95 -4.06 18.07 -8.87
CA ARG A 95 -2.90 17.31 -9.36
C ARG A 95 -3.27 15.83 -9.55
N ALA A 96 -2.60 15.20 -10.52
CA ALA A 96 -2.67 13.75 -10.64
C ALA A 96 -1.90 13.09 -9.48
N PRO A 97 -2.47 12.05 -8.83
CA PRO A 97 -1.74 11.26 -7.84
C PRO A 97 -0.47 10.62 -8.42
N ALA A 98 0.51 10.37 -7.56
CA ALA A 98 1.70 9.63 -7.96
C ALA A 98 1.32 8.18 -8.34
N PRO A 99 1.98 7.56 -9.33
CA PRO A 99 1.76 6.16 -9.64
C PRO A 99 2.00 5.28 -8.41
N ARG A 100 1.06 4.36 -8.12
CA ARG A 100 1.23 3.39 -7.05
C ARG A 100 2.10 2.24 -7.53
N GLY A 101 3.12 1.90 -6.73
CA GLY A 101 3.79 0.61 -6.86
C GLY A 101 2.92 -0.51 -6.32
N ALA A 102 3.41 -1.74 -6.41
CA ALA A 102 2.81 -2.91 -5.83
C ALA A 102 2.52 -2.70 -4.34
N ALA A 103 1.32 -3.11 -3.92
CA ALA A 103 0.89 -3.04 -2.54
C ALA A 103 1.85 -3.84 -1.66
N TRP A 104 2.24 -3.31 -0.51
CA TRP A 104 3.11 -3.97 0.45
C TRP A 104 2.54 -3.89 1.87
N TYR A 105 2.73 -4.97 2.61
CA TYR A 105 2.32 -5.08 4.00
C TYR A 105 3.18 -6.11 4.72
N TRP A 106 3.19 -6.05 6.05
CA TRP A 106 3.96 -6.94 6.89
C TRP A 106 3.14 -7.44 8.08
N THR A 107 3.63 -8.50 8.71
CA THR A 107 3.13 -9.00 9.98
C THR A 107 4.27 -9.69 10.72
N ASP A 108 4.34 -9.46 12.03
CA ASP A 108 5.18 -10.26 12.92
C ASP A 108 4.35 -11.42 13.47
N ARG A 109 4.84 -12.66 13.32
CA ARG A 109 4.20 -13.85 13.87
C ARG A 109 5.23 -14.80 14.45
N TYR A 110 5.02 -15.19 15.70
CA TYR A 110 5.86 -16.17 16.40
C TYR A 110 7.36 -15.84 16.38
N GLY A 111 7.72 -14.55 16.41
CA GLY A 111 9.10 -14.09 16.39
C GLY A 111 9.72 -13.91 15.00
N SER A 112 8.97 -14.20 13.93
CA SER A 112 9.40 -13.94 12.54
C SER A 112 8.69 -12.74 11.95
N HIS A 113 9.46 -11.95 11.19
CA HIS A 113 8.97 -10.84 10.39
C HIS A 113 8.58 -11.34 8.99
N ILE A 114 7.31 -11.19 8.62
CA ILE A 114 6.80 -11.63 7.32
C ILE A 114 6.40 -10.40 6.52
N GLU A 115 6.96 -10.25 5.33
CA GLU A 115 6.63 -9.17 4.39
C GLU A 115 5.98 -9.75 3.14
N ILE A 116 4.98 -9.06 2.61
CA ILE A 116 4.24 -9.44 1.40
C ILE A 116 4.17 -8.26 0.45
N VAL A 117 4.34 -8.52 -0.84
CA VAL A 117 4.16 -7.56 -1.92
C VAL A 117 3.29 -8.14 -3.03
N GLY A 118 2.48 -7.29 -3.66
CA GLY A 118 1.63 -7.65 -4.79
C GLY A 118 0.49 -8.57 -4.38
N ASN A 119 0.10 -9.46 -5.28
CA ASN A 119 -0.98 -10.41 -5.05
C ASN A 119 -0.43 -11.84 -4.96
N LEU A 120 -0.73 -12.55 -3.87
CA LEU A 120 -0.39 -13.98 -3.70
C LEU A 120 -1.59 -14.92 -3.89
N VAL A 121 -2.81 -14.42 -4.07
CA VAL A 121 -4.00 -15.23 -4.39
C VAL A 121 -4.56 -15.02 -5.81
N GLY A 122 -4.92 -16.10 -6.51
CA GLY A 122 -5.46 -16.04 -7.88
C GLY A 122 -4.67 -16.89 -8.88
N GLU A 123 -4.69 -16.51 -10.16
CA GLU A 123 -4.09 -17.26 -11.28
C GLU A 123 -2.55 -17.29 -11.25
N GLY A 124 -1.94 -18.18 -12.04
CA GLY A 124 -0.49 -18.32 -12.11
C GLY A 124 0.07 -19.44 -11.22
N VAL A 125 1.39 -19.55 -11.22
CA VAL A 125 2.12 -20.63 -10.54
C VAL A 125 2.81 -20.12 -9.29
N GLU A 126 2.73 -20.92 -8.23
CA GLU A 126 3.50 -20.69 -7.02
C GLU A 126 4.92 -21.23 -7.19
N ILE A 127 5.92 -20.41 -6.85
CA ILE A 127 7.34 -20.78 -6.84
C ILE A 127 7.85 -20.62 -5.40
N VAL A 128 8.32 -21.71 -4.82
CA VAL A 128 8.86 -21.72 -3.45
C VAL A 128 10.38 -21.57 -3.51
N ARG A 129 10.90 -20.61 -2.77
CA ARG A 129 12.33 -20.45 -2.47
C ARG A 129 12.59 -20.94 -1.04
N PRO A 130 13.21 -22.12 -0.88
CA PRO A 130 13.28 -22.80 0.40
C PRO A 130 13.79 -21.92 1.54
N GLY A 131 13.03 -21.88 2.63
CA GLY A 131 13.38 -21.19 3.87
C GLY A 131 13.28 -19.67 3.84
N VAL A 132 12.95 -19.05 2.70
CA VAL A 132 13.09 -17.60 2.53
C VAL A 132 11.85 -16.95 1.94
N ALA A 133 11.27 -17.51 0.88
CA ALA A 133 10.22 -16.82 0.12
C ALA A 133 9.26 -17.74 -0.63
N VAL A 134 8.09 -17.20 -0.94
CA VAL A 134 7.15 -17.74 -1.93
C VAL A 134 6.84 -16.63 -2.94
N PHE A 135 6.78 -16.99 -4.21
CA PHE A 135 6.45 -16.09 -5.31
C PHE A 135 5.23 -16.60 -6.06
N ARG A 136 4.43 -15.69 -6.63
CA ARG A 136 3.43 -16.06 -7.64
C ARG A 136 3.78 -15.43 -8.97
N VAL A 137 3.79 -16.26 -10.01
CA VAL A 137 4.19 -15.91 -11.37
C VAL A 137 3.05 -16.21 -12.34
N GLU A 138 2.57 -15.19 -13.05
CA GLU A 138 1.60 -15.32 -14.13
C GLU A 138 2.36 -15.21 -15.47
N GLY A 139 2.41 -16.31 -16.24
CA GLY A 139 3.28 -16.37 -17.42
C GLY A 139 4.75 -16.21 -17.06
N ASP A 140 5.37 -15.11 -17.49
CA ASP A 140 6.75 -14.71 -17.19
C ASP A 140 6.82 -13.49 -16.25
N ARG A 141 5.70 -13.10 -15.64
CA ARG A 141 5.59 -11.92 -14.76
C ARG A 141 5.45 -12.31 -13.31
N LEU A 142 6.25 -11.69 -12.45
CA LEU A 142 6.05 -11.77 -11.01
C LEU A 142 4.87 -10.89 -10.62
N VAL A 143 3.86 -11.46 -9.98
CA VAL A 143 2.65 -10.73 -9.53
C VAL A 143 2.54 -10.60 -8.02
N GLY A 144 3.28 -11.41 -7.27
CA GLY A 144 3.37 -11.27 -5.82
C GLY A 144 4.49 -12.09 -5.20
N ALA A 145 4.89 -11.70 -3.99
CA ALA A 145 5.89 -12.41 -3.20
C ALA A 145 5.59 -12.27 -1.69
N ALA A 146 5.90 -13.30 -0.92
CA ALA A 146 6.01 -13.25 0.54
C ALA A 146 7.39 -13.71 0.96
N THR A 147 7.96 -13.08 2.00
CA THR A 147 9.25 -13.46 2.56
C THR A 147 9.18 -13.58 4.08
N VAL A 148 10.01 -14.43 4.66
CA VAL A 148 10.21 -14.55 6.11
C VAL A 148 11.63 -14.11 6.43
N ASP A 149 11.78 -13.10 7.28
CA ASP A 149 13.05 -12.59 7.78
C ASP A 149 14.08 -12.21 6.68
N ASP A 150 13.61 -11.88 5.46
CA ASP A 150 14.43 -11.47 4.33
C ASP A 150 13.89 -10.20 3.62
N PRO A 151 14.16 -9.01 4.20
CA PRO A 151 13.71 -7.73 3.65
C PRO A 151 14.35 -7.41 2.29
N MET A 152 15.44 -8.07 1.93
CA MET A 152 16.16 -7.79 0.69
C MET A 152 15.51 -8.48 -0.50
N THR A 153 15.01 -9.70 -0.30
CA THR A 153 14.24 -10.43 -1.31
C THR A 153 12.91 -9.73 -1.60
N VAL A 154 12.14 -9.31 -0.59
CA VAL A 154 10.85 -8.63 -0.83
C VAL A 154 11.04 -7.26 -1.50
N ARG A 155 12.07 -6.50 -1.13
CA ARG A 155 12.41 -5.23 -1.81
C ARG A 155 12.80 -5.44 -3.27
N ALA A 156 13.49 -6.53 -3.60
CA ALA A 156 13.81 -6.87 -4.98
C ALA A 156 12.56 -7.30 -5.74
N ALA A 157 11.72 -8.15 -5.16
CA ALA A 157 10.44 -8.57 -5.72
C ALA A 157 9.52 -7.39 -6.02
N ARG A 158 9.38 -6.44 -5.09
CA ARG A 158 8.61 -5.20 -5.29
C ARG A 158 9.08 -4.43 -6.53
N ARG A 159 10.39 -4.24 -6.67
CA ARG A 159 10.96 -3.55 -7.84
C ARG A 159 10.76 -4.31 -9.14
N ILE A 160 10.77 -5.66 -9.11
CA ILE A 160 10.50 -6.49 -10.29
C ILE A 160 9.04 -6.29 -10.73
N ILE A 161 8.09 -6.31 -9.78
CA ILE A 161 6.67 -6.07 -10.03
C ILE A 161 6.45 -4.65 -10.56
N ASP A 162 6.97 -3.63 -9.86
CA ASP A 162 6.80 -2.22 -10.21
C ASP A 162 7.34 -1.88 -11.62
N ARG A 163 8.38 -2.60 -12.06
CA ARG A 163 9.03 -2.41 -13.36
C ARG A 163 8.58 -3.39 -14.43
N ASP A 164 7.65 -4.29 -14.08
CA ASP A 164 7.14 -5.31 -14.99
C ASP A 164 8.26 -6.15 -15.66
N VAL A 165 9.27 -6.52 -14.86
CA VAL A 165 10.44 -7.27 -15.32
C VAL A 165 10.09 -8.75 -15.48
N ARG A 166 10.45 -9.33 -16.63
CA ARG A 166 10.31 -10.77 -16.89
C ARG A 166 11.19 -11.59 -15.95
N VAL A 167 10.64 -12.65 -15.37
CA VAL A 167 11.34 -13.50 -14.40
C VAL A 167 11.58 -14.90 -14.93
N ASP A 168 12.76 -15.42 -14.61
CA ASP A 168 13.08 -16.83 -14.72
C ASP A 168 12.64 -17.54 -13.43
N ARG A 169 11.79 -18.56 -13.58
CA ARG A 169 11.20 -19.31 -12.47
C ARG A 169 12.23 -20.14 -11.72
N ASP A 170 13.22 -20.69 -12.42
CA ASP A 170 14.28 -21.51 -11.79
C ASP A 170 15.18 -20.60 -10.95
N ALA A 171 15.50 -19.42 -11.46
CA ALA A 171 16.24 -18.40 -10.74
C ALA A 171 15.49 -17.85 -9.51
N LEU A 172 14.15 -17.82 -9.51
CA LEU A 172 13.35 -17.46 -8.34
C LEU A 172 13.43 -18.53 -7.24
N ALA A 173 13.37 -19.82 -7.63
CA ALA A 173 13.43 -20.95 -6.70
C ALA A 173 14.82 -21.12 -6.06
N ASP A 174 15.89 -20.76 -6.76
CA ASP A 174 17.27 -20.93 -6.29
C ASP A 174 17.67 -19.86 -5.25
N PRO A 175 17.94 -20.23 -3.97
CA PRO A 175 18.39 -19.28 -2.94
C PRO A 175 19.77 -18.66 -3.22
N SER A 176 20.60 -19.26 -4.08
CA SER A 176 21.93 -18.74 -4.45
C SER A 176 21.88 -17.59 -5.46
N VAL A 177 20.76 -17.42 -6.16
CA VAL A 177 20.62 -16.38 -7.19
C VAL A 177 20.14 -15.05 -6.57
N SER A 178 20.90 -13.97 -6.76
CA SER A 178 20.42 -12.66 -6.34
C SER A 178 19.32 -12.14 -7.27
N LEU A 179 18.11 -11.93 -6.76
CA LEU A 179 16.99 -11.35 -7.54
C LEU A 179 17.31 -9.98 -8.14
N ARG A 180 18.26 -9.23 -7.54
CA ARG A 180 18.75 -7.98 -8.13
C ARG A 180 19.39 -8.13 -9.50
N ARG A 181 19.81 -9.34 -9.90
CA ARG A 181 20.33 -9.60 -11.24
C ARG A 181 19.24 -9.45 -12.30
N MET A 182 18.00 -9.80 -11.97
CA MET A 182 16.85 -9.66 -12.87
C MET A 182 16.54 -8.18 -13.17
N LEU A 183 16.89 -7.27 -12.26
CA LEU A 183 16.68 -5.82 -12.44
C LEU A 183 17.72 -5.13 -13.36
N ARG A 184 18.69 -5.86 -13.91
CA ARG A 184 19.80 -5.30 -14.72
C ARG A 184 19.71 -5.61 -16.22
N SER A 185 18.65 -6.31 -16.65
CA SER A 185 18.38 -6.60 -18.06
C SER A 185 17.66 -5.46 -18.75
#